data_AF-A0A7C5FRN1-F1
#
_entry.id   AF-A0A7C5FRN1-F1
#
_cell.length_a   1.000
_cell.length_b   1.000
_cell.length_c   1.000
_cell.angle_alpha   90.00
_cell.angle_beta   90.00
_cell.angle_gamma   90.00
#
_symmetry.space_group_name_H-M   'P 1'
#
loop_
_entity.id
_entity.type
_entity.pdbx_description
1 polymer ?
#
loop_
_entity_poly.entity_id
_entity_poly.type
_entity_poly.pdbx_seq_one_letter_code
_entity_poly.pdbx_strand_id
1 'polypeptide(L)' 'MFCKKCGADNPESAVTCYACGEPLASIEQPRQPMEPKPDNYLVWSILATLFCCLIPGIVAIVYAAQVDTKWMMGDYAGA' A
#
# COMPACT_ATOMS: atom_id res chain seq x y z
N MET A 1 -17.62 -5.72 26.51
CA MET A 1 -18.29 -4.93 25.44
C MET A 1 -19.61 -5.57 25.01
N PHE A 2 -20.61 -4.78 24.62
CA PHE A 2 -21.92 -5.29 24.18
C PHE A 2 -21.96 -5.58 22.68
N CYS A 3 -22.55 -6.70 22.29
CA CYS A 3 -22.77 -7.05 20.89
C CYS A 3 -23.88 -6.16 20.27
N LYS A 4 -23.59 -5.47 19.17
CA LYS A 4 -24.57 -4.62 18.46
C LYS A 4 -25.69 -5.41 17.75
N LYS A 5 -25.50 -6.71 17.53
CA LYS A 5 -26.49 -7.59 16.88
C LYS A 5 -27.48 -8.21 17.85
N CYS A 6 -26.98 -8.78 18.94
CA CYS A 6 -27.80 -9.57 19.86
C CYS A 6 -27.88 -9.01 21.29
N GLY A 7 -27.09 -7.97 21.62
CA GLY A 7 -27.10 -7.35 22.95
C GLY A 7 -26.35 -8.11 24.04
N ALA A 8 -25.75 -9.27 23.74
CA ALA A 8 -25.00 -10.04 24.74
C ALA A 8 -23.76 -9.29 25.27
N ASP A 9 -23.49 -9.41 26.56
CA ASP A 9 -22.32 -8.86 27.24
C ASP A 9 -21.11 -9.78 27.02
N ASN A 10 -20.10 -9.32 26.29
CA ASN A 10 -18.89 -10.10 26.04
C ASN A 10 -17.71 -9.55 26.83
N PRO A 11 -16.71 -10.40 27.18
CA PRO A 11 -15.48 -9.91 27.78
C PRO A 11 -14.74 -8.97 26.81
N GLU A 12 -13.93 -8.05 27.34
CA GLU A 12 -13.28 -6.99 26.54
C GLU A 12 -12.27 -7.51 25.52
N SER A 13 -11.79 -8.75 25.69
CA SER A 13 -10.90 -9.44 24.74
C SER A 13 -11.63 -10.33 23.73
N ALA A 14 -12.97 -10.38 23.77
CA ALA A 14 -13.74 -11.21 22.84
C ALA A 14 -13.64 -10.66 21.41
N VAL A 15 -13.04 -11.45 20.52
CA VAL A 15 -12.99 -11.15 19.09
C VAL A 15 -14.35 -11.40 18.42
N THR A 16 -15.11 -12.37 18.95
CA THR A 16 -16.41 -12.82 18.45
C THR A 16 -17.42 -12.93 19.59
N CYS A 17 -18.69 -12.69 19.28
CA CYS A 17 -19.76 -12.80 20.25
C CYS A 17 -20.07 -14.27 20.55
N TYR A 18 -20.02 -14.70 21.82
CA TYR A 18 -20.31 -16.10 22.18
C TYR A 18 -21.76 -16.51 21.88
N ALA A 19 -22.70 -15.56 21.89
CA ALA A 19 -24.12 -15.83 21.70
C ALA A 19 -24.57 -15.93 20.23
N CYS A 20 -24.01 -15.12 19.33
CA CYS A 20 -24.47 -15.03 17.94
C CYS A 20 -23.36 -15.14 16.88
N GLY A 21 -22.10 -15.27 17.29
CA GLY A 21 -20.96 -15.42 16.39
C GLY A 21 -20.50 -14.14 15.66
N GLU A 22 -21.15 -12.99 15.90
CA GLU A 22 -20.79 -11.72 15.26
C GLU A 22 -19.39 -11.26 15.69
N PRO A 23 -18.52 -10.78 14.77
CA PRO A 23 -17.25 -10.17 15.15
C PRO A 23 -17.48 -8.91 16.00
N LEU A 24 -16.87 -8.87 17.18
CA LEU A 24 -16.95 -7.73 18.10
C LEU A 24 -15.80 -6.75 17.87
N ALA A 25 -14.70 -7.22 17.28
CA ALA A 25 -13.61 -6.38 16.84
C ALA A 25 -13.97 -5.72 15.50
N SER A 26 -14.27 -4.41 15.51
CA SER A 26 -13.83 -3.58 14.41
C SER A 26 -12.32 -3.50 14.54
N ILE A 27 -11.61 -4.35 13.80
CA ILE A 27 -10.19 -4.09 13.57
C ILE A 27 -10.17 -2.82 12.74
N GLU A 28 -10.07 -1.69 13.44
CA GLU A 28 -9.66 -0.43 12.84
C GLU A 28 -8.22 -0.68 12.41
N GLN A 29 -8.08 -1.23 11.20
CA GLN A 29 -6.79 -1.32 10.56
C GLN A 29 -6.23 0.10 10.55
N PRO A 30 -5.07 0.35 11.18
CA PRO A 30 -4.42 1.63 11.03
C PRO A 30 -4.21 1.81 9.53
N ARG A 31 -5.00 2.69 8.91
CA ARG A 31 -4.73 3.19 7.57
C ARG A 31 -3.43 3.98 7.71
N GLN A 32 -2.31 3.28 7.54
CA GLN A 32 -1.02 3.90 7.30
C GLN A 32 -1.24 4.94 6.20
N PRO A 33 -0.85 6.20 6.38
CA PRO A 33 -0.91 7.19 5.32
C PRO A 33 -0.14 6.62 4.13
N MET A 34 -0.88 6.18 3.11
CA MET A 34 -0.26 5.74 1.87
C MET A 34 0.27 7.02 1.24
N GLU A 35 1.58 7.18 1.21
CA GLU A 35 2.19 8.35 0.60
C GLU A 35 1.70 8.48 -0.87
N PRO A 36 1.68 9.69 -1.44
CA PRO A 36 1.31 9.85 -2.84
C PRO A 36 2.35 9.15 -3.71
N LYS A 37 1.88 8.26 -4.59
CA LYS A 37 2.72 7.53 -5.55
C LYS A 37 3.55 8.52 -6.39
N PRO A 38 4.88 8.34 -6.49
CA PRO A 38 5.76 9.17 -7.31
C PRO A 38 5.53 8.89 -8.79
N ASP A 39 5.73 9.92 -9.61
CA ASP A 39 5.65 9.80 -11.06
C ASP A 39 6.84 8.99 -11.59
N ASN A 40 6.54 7.98 -12.39
CA ASN A 40 7.50 7.22 -13.14
C ASN A 40 7.89 8.02 -14.40
N TYR A 41 9.06 8.69 -14.36
CA TYR A 41 9.66 9.49 -15.45
C TYR A 41 10.08 8.68 -16.70
N LEU A 42 9.32 7.64 -17.04
CA LEU A 42 9.57 6.72 -18.16
C LEU A 42 9.62 7.45 -19.50
N VAL A 43 8.67 8.35 -19.77
CA VAL A 43 8.63 9.10 -21.03
C VAL A 43 9.87 9.97 -21.17
N TRP A 44 10.27 10.68 -20.11
CA TRP A 44 11.49 11.48 -20.08
C TRP A 44 12.74 10.63 -20.25
N SER A 45 12.78 9.44 -19.65
CA SER A 45 13.90 8.50 -19.79
C SER A 45 14.03 7.98 -21.23
N ILE A 46 12.91 7.69 -21.90
CA ILE A 46 12.89 7.29 -23.31
C ILE A 46 13.39 8.44 -24.19
N LEU A 47 12.89 9.66 -23.99
CA LEU A 47 13.32 10.84 -24.74
C LEU A 47 14.82 11.12 -24.52
N ALA A 48 15.32 11.04 -23.28
CA ALA A 48 16.75 11.20 -22.98
C ALA A 48 17.62 10.12 -23.65
N THR A 49 17.11 8.89 -23.74
CA THR A 49 17.80 7.78 -24.43
C THR A 49 17.89 8.01 -25.93
N LEU A 50 16.83 8.52 -26.56
CA LEU A 50 16.78 8.78 -28.00
C LEU A 50 17.61 10.00 -28.43
N PHE A 51 17.65 11.06 -27.61
CA PHE A 51 18.24 12.35 -28.00
C PHE A 51 19.63 12.64 -27.42
N CYS A 52 20.09 11.91 -26.40
CA CYS A 52 21.34 12.27 -25.69
C CYS A 52 22.38 11.15 -25.68
N CYS A 53 22.08 9.95 -25.16
CA CYS A 53 23.05 8.84 -25.06
C CYS A 53 22.34 7.50 -24.74
N LEU A 54 22.64 6.41 -25.50
CA LEU A 54 22.03 5.08 -25.32
C LEU A 54 22.37 4.42 -23.97
N ILE A 55 23.64 4.42 -23.56
CA ILE A 55 24.11 3.70 -22.35
C ILE A 55 23.51 4.28 -21.04
N PRO A 56 23.61 5.58 -20.73
CA PRO A 56 23.01 6.15 -19.52
C PRO A 56 21.47 6.17 -19.59
N GLY A 57 20.89 6.26 -20.79
CA GLY A 57 19.45 6.23 -20.99
C GLY A 57 18.80 4.91 -20.58
N ILE A 58 19.43 3.77 -20.91
CA ILE A 58 18.93 2.44 -20.52
C ILE A 58 18.82 2.30 -18.99
N VAL A 59 19.81 2.81 -18.24
CA VAL A 59 19.78 2.76 -16.76
C VAL A 59 18.60 3.56 -16.21
N ALA A 60 18.33 4.75 -16.75
CA ALA A 60 17.20 5.58 -16.35
C ALA A 60 15.85 4.88 -16.61
N ILE A 61 15.71 4.22 -17.77
CA ILE A 61 14.49 3.45 -18.10
C ILE A 61 14.27 2.30 -17.11
N VAL A 62 15.32 1.59 -16.73
CA VAL A 62 15.23 0.45 -15.79
C VAL A 62 14.77 0.91 -14.40
N TYR A 63 15.30 2.00 -13.88
CA TYR A 63 14.85 2.54 -12.59
C TYR A 63 13.44 3.11 -12.67
N ALA A 64 13.10 3.84 -13.73
CA ALA A 64 11.76 4.39 -13.93
C ALA A 64 10.68 3.29 -14.05
N ALA A 65 11.02 2.10 -14.56
CA ALA A 65 10.13 0.95 -14.61
C ALA A 65 9.96 0.24 -13.24
N GLN A 66 10.89 0.41 -12.30
CA GLN A 66 10.86 -0.25 -10.99
C GLN A 66 10.10 0.54 -9.92
N VAL A 67 9.92 1.85 -10.11
CA VAL A 67 9.27 2.76 -9.15
C VAL A 67 7.90 2.25 -8.71
N ASP A 68 7.04 1.86 -9.65
CA ASP A 68 5.69 1.36 -9.34
C ASP A 68 5.71 0.12 -8.45
N THR A 69 6.66 -0.78 -8.73
CA THR A 69 6.75 -2.07 -8.04
C THR A 69 7.28 -1.87 -6.63
N LYS A 70 8.30 -1.02 -6.44
CA LYS A 70 8.85 -0.67 -5.13
C LYS A 70 7.84 0.10 -4.28
N TRP A 71 7.12 1.03 -4.90
CA TRP A 71 6.02 1.75 -4.26
C TRP A 71 4.92 0.81 -3.74
N MET A 72 4.47 -0.12 -4.58
CA MET A 72 3.44 -1.11 -4.24
C MET A 72 3.90 -2.08 -3.14
N MET A 73 5.21 -2.31 -3.03
CA MET A 73 5.82 -3.13 -1.97
C MET A 73 5.99 -2.38 -0.64
N GLY A 74 5.71 -1.06 -0.60
CA GLY A 74 5.91 -0.22 0.57
C GLY A 74 7.37 0.22 0.79
N ASP A 75 8.24 0.01 -0.20
CA ASP A 75 9.62 0.53 -0.21
C ASP A 75 9.62 1.94 -0.81
N TYR A 76 9.14 2.90 -0.02
CA TYR A 76 9.02 4.30 -0.42
C TYR A 76 10.38 5.01 -0.52
N ALA A 77 11.44 4.48 0.11
CA ALA A 77 12.78 5.06 0.04
C ALA A 77 13.51 4.71 -1.28
N GLY A 78 13.16 3.56 -1.89
CA GLY A 78 13.74 3.10 -3.14
C GLY A 78 12.89 3.36 -4.40
N ALA A 79 11.68 3.89 -4.22
CA ALA A 79 10.72 4.24 -5.27
C ALA A 79 10.85 5.70 -5.72
#